data_AF-A0A2T9X9C8-F1
#
_entry.id   AF-A0A2T9X9C8-F1
#
_cell.length_a   1.000
_cell.length_b   1.000
_cell.length_c   1.000
_cell.angle_alpha   90.00
_cell.angle_beta   90.00
_cell.angle_gamma   90.00
#
_symmetry.space_group_name_H-M   'P 1'
#
loop_
_entity.id
_entity.type
_entity.pdbx_description
1 polymer ?
#
loop_
_entity_poly.entity_id
_entity_poly.type
_entity_poly.pdbx_seq_one_letter_code
_entity_poly.pdbx_strand_id
1 'polypeptide(L)'
;MKLDLSECKRINEVPFSLVENYDNFFNFFLPRKIYEVIVIIPENKMSESEVIRHAVRKIRSIDNIKILLSDKINNKFILCSK
;
A
#
# COMPACT_ATOMS: atom_id res chain seq x y z
N MET A 1 4.46 16.62 4.68
CA MET A 1 5.64 15.73 4.61
C MET A 1 5.85 15.36 3.15
N LYS A 2 7.02 15.61 2.53
CA LYS A 2 7.30 15.06 1.19
C LYS A 2 7.57 13.58 1.36
N LEU A 3 6.70 12.75 0.79
CA LEU A 3 6.89 11.30 0.70
C LEU A 3 8.06 11.05 -0.23
N ASP A 4 9.24 10.75 0.33
CA ASP A 4 10.40 10.35 -0.46
C ASP A 4 10.30 8.86 -0.78
N LEU A 5 9.96 8.58 -2.05
CA LEU A 5 9.81 7.24 -2.59
C LEU A 5 11.04 6.81 -3.42
N SER A 6 12.14 7.57 -3.38
CA SER A 6 13.34 7.27 -4.17
C SER A 6 13.98 5.92 -3.82
N GLU A 7 13.78 5.44 -2.59
CA GLU A 7 14.27 4.13 -2.12
C GLU A 7 13.35 2.95 -2.48
N CYS A 8 12.21 3.19 -3.14
CA CYS A 8 11.30 2.12 -3.52
C CYS A 8 11.86 1.32 -4.70
N LYS A 9 12.08 0.01 -4.51
CA LYS A 9 12.48 -0.87 -5.62
C LYS A 9 11.40 -0.99 -6.68
N ARG A 10 10.14 -0.91 -6.28
CA ARG A 10 8.99 -0.90 -7.18
C ARG A 10 7.90 0.00 -6.62
N ILE A 11 7.34 0.82 -7.51
CA ILE A 11 6.20 1.68 -7.25
C ILE A 11 5.06 1.24 -8.17
N ASN A 12 3.90 0.94 -7.61
CA ASN A 12 2.68 0.70 -8.39
C ASN A 12 1.60 1.70 -7.96
N GLU A 13 1.05 2.44 -8.91
CA GLU A 13 -0.14 3.26 -8.71
C GLU A 13 -1.36 2.52 -9.25
N VAL A 14 -2.38 2.35 -8.41
CA VAL A 14 -3.59 1.62 -8.79
C VAL A 14 -4.82 2.42 -8.41
N PRO A 15 -5.78 2.66 -9.32
CA PRO A 15 -7.06 3.25 -8.96
C PRO A 15 -7.76 2.44 -7.87
N PHE A 16 -8.29 3.11 -6.85
CA PHE A 16 -9.05 2.44 -5.77
C PHE A 16 -10.26 1.67 -6.29
N SER A 17 -10.85 2.12 -7.39
CA SER A 17 -11.97 1.44 -8.05
C SER A 17 -11.63 0.05 -8.58
N LEU A 18 -10.34 -0.28 -8.74
CA LEU A 18 -9.88 -1.62 -9.15
C LEU A 18 -9.58 -2.53 -7.96
N VAL A 19 -9.68 -2.02 -6.73
CA VAL A 19 -9.39 -2.77 -5.51
C VAL A 19 -10.71 -3.28 -4.93
N GLU A 20 -11.20 -4.38 -5.49
CA GLU A 20 -12.41 -5.06 -4.98
C GLU A 20 -12.15 -5.80 -3.66
N ASN A 21 -10.96 -6.37 -3.52
CA ASN A 21 -10.54 -7.13 -2.35
C ASN A 21 -9.04 -6.94 -2.08
N TYR A 22 -8.72 -6.47 -0.86
CA TYR A 22 -7.34 -6.17 -0.48
C TYR A 22 -6.42 -7.39 -0.43
N ASP A 23 -6.90 -8.55 0.04
CA ASP A 23 -6.09 -9.77 0.12
C ASP A 23 -5.64 -10.20 -1.29
N ASN A 24 -6.58 -10.26 -2.24
CA ASN A 24 -6.29 -10.63 -3.62
C ASN A 24 -5.36 -9.60 -4.29
N PHE A 25 -5.63 -8.33 -4.06
CA PHE A 25 -4.83 -7.22 -4.58
C PHE A 25 -3.37 -7.31 -4.13
N PHE A 26 -3.11 -7.42 -2.82
CA PHE A 26 -1.74 -7.50 -2.33
C PHE A 26 -1.06 -8.79 -2.73
N ASN A 27 -1.78 -9.91 -2.87
CA ASN A 27 -1.18 -11.15 -3.32
C ASN A 27 -0.64 -11.06 -4.75
N PHE A 28 -1.33 -10.30 -5.62
CA PHE A 28 -0.90 -10.06 -7.00
C PHE A 28 0.26 -9.04 -7.10
N PHE A 29 0.19 -7.93 -6.37
CA PHE A 29 1.15 -6.83 -6.51
C PHE A 29 2.42 -6.98 -5.68
N LEU A 30 2.36 -7.65 -4.51
CA LEU A 30 3.52 -7.77 -3.64
C LEU A 30 4.48 -8.86 -4.13
N PRO A 31 5.76 -8.55 -4.36
CA PRO A 31 6.75 -9.56 -4.71
C PRO A 31 6.91 -10.60 -3.58
N ARG A 32 7.46 -11.78 -3.91
CA ARG A 32 7.66 -12.88 -2.95
C ARG A 32 8.67 -12.51 -1.84
N LYS A 33 9.72 -11.77 -2.19
CA LYS A 33 10.75 -11.28 -1.26
C LYS A 33 10.60 -9.78 -1.13
N ILE A 34 10.24 -9.32 0.06
CA ILE A 34 9.98 -7.92 0.36
C ILE A 34 10.23 -7.70 1.85
N TYR A 35 10.89 -6.59 2.18
CA TYR A 35 11.29 -6.29 3.56
C TYR A 35 10.42 -5.19 4.16
N GLU A 36 9.99 -4.24 3.34
CA GLU A 36 9.14 -3.13 3.76
C GLU A 36 8.10 -2.83 2.69
N VAL A 37 6.87 -2.58 3.15
CA VAL A 37 5.78 -2.07 2.32
C VAL A 37 5.38 -0.70 2.83
N ILE A 38 5.41 0.28 1.94
CA ILE A 38 4.82 1.59 2.15
C ILE A 38 3.57 1.66 1.29
N VAL A 39 2.43 1.80 1.95
CA VAL A 39 1.13 2.03 1.36
C VAL A 39 0.80 3.51 1.49
N ILE A 40 0.39 4.15 0.41
CA ILE A 40 -0.14 5.51 0.46
C ILE A 40 -1.59 5.49 0.00
N ILE A 41 -2.47 6.03 0.84
CA ILE A 41 -3.91 6.13 0.57
C ILE A 41 -4.41 7.56 0.75
N PRO A 42 -5.52 7.93 0.09
CA PRO A 42 -6.24 9.16 0.35
C PRO A 42 -6.62 9.35 1.81
N GLU A 43 -6.64 10.58 2.31
CA GLU A 43 -7.09 10.87 3.69
C GLU A 43 -8.54 10.44 3.95
N ASN A 44 -9.43 10.59 2.96
CA ASN A 44 -10.82 10.13 3.05
C ASN A 44 -10.95 8.59 3.11
N LYS A 45 -9.84 7.85 2.98
CA LYS A 45 -9.74 6.39 3.08
C LYS A 45 -9.03 5.93 4.36
N MET A 46 -8.77 6.83 5.31
CA MET A 46 -8.08 6.51 6.58
C MET A 46 -8.71 5.34 7.34
N SER A 47 -10.04 5.20 7.33
CA SER A 47 -10.75 4.10 7.99
C SER A 47 -10.37 2.72 7.43
N GLU A 48 -9.89 2.65 6.19
CA GLU A 48 -9.47 1.39 5.54
C GLU A 48 -8.03 1.00 5.89
N SER A 49 -7.28 1.86 6.60
CA SER A 49 -5.86 1.63 6.92
C SER A 49 -5.62 0.33 7.69
N GLU A 50 -6.44 0.01 8.70
CA GLU A 50 -6.24 -1.23 9.46
C GLU A 50 -6.53 -2.48 8.63
N VAL A 51 -7.56 -2.42 7.77
CA VAL A 51 -7.90 -3.51 6.85
C VAL A 51 -6.75 -3.75 5.87
N ILE A 52 -6.18 -2.68 5.32
CA ILE A 52 -5.03 -2.76 4.42
C ILE A 52 -3.80 -3.35 5.15
N ARG A 53 -3.51 -2.87 6.37
CA ARG A 53 -2.39 -3.37 7.17
C ARG A 53 -2.53 -4.86 7.42
N HIS A 54 -3.71 -5.30 7.81
CA HIS A 54 -4.02 -6.70 8.06
C HIS A 54 -3.83 -7.55 6.79
N ALA A 55 -4.36 -7.08 5.66
CA ALA A 55 -4.23 -7.78 4.37
C ALA A 55 -2.75 -7.93 3.95
N VAL A 56 -1.94 -6.87 4.06
CA VAL A 56 -0.50 -6.95 3.75
C VAL A 56 0.23 -7.94 4.67
N ARG A 57 -0.05 -7.91 5.98
CA ARG A 57 0.54 -8.87 6.94
C ARG A 57 0.19 -10.31 6.60
N LYS A 58 -1.09 -10.57 6.30
CA LYS A 58 -1.60 -11.90 5.96
C LYS A 58 -0.91 -12.49 4.72
N ILE A 59 -0.63 -11.66 3.72
CA ILE A 59 -0.13 -12.12 2.41
C ILE A 59 1.39 -12.36 2.38
N ARG A 60 2.18 -11.60 3.15
CA ARG A 60 3.66 -11.70 3.09
C ARG A 60 4.38 -11.84 4.44
N SER A 61 3.68 -11.94 5.57
CA SER A 61 4.30 -11.99 6.91
C SER A 61 5.35 -10.89 7.11
N ILE A 62 5.04 -9.67 6.64
CA ILE A 62 5.93 -8.51 6.72
C ILE A 62 5.62 -7.75 8.01
N ASP A 63 6.64 -7.51 8.82
CA ASP A 63 6.49 -6.74 10.06
C ASP A 63 6.55 -5.23 9.82
N ASN A 64 7.33 -4.79 8.82
CA ASN A 64 7.55 -3.39 8.51
C ASN A 64 6.57 -2.88 7.44
N ILE A 65 5.37 -2.50 7.87
CA ILE A 65 4.31 -1.94 7.02
C ILE A 65 4.00 -0.51 7.47
N LYS A 66 4.22 0.45 6.57
CA LYS A 66 3.87 1.85 6.78
C LYS A 66 2.66 2.21 5.95
N ILE A 67 1.65 2.78 6.58
CA ILE A 67 0.50 3.36 5.88
C ILE A 67 0.59 4.85 6.05
N LEU A 68 0.64 5.56 4.93
CA LEU A 68 0.74 7.01 4.87
C LEU A 68 -0.52 7.56 4.22
N LEU A 69 -0.99 8.68 4.74
CA LEU A 69 -2.14 9.39 4.19
C LEU A 69 -1.64 10.54 3.33
N SER A 70 -2.34 10.82 2.23
CA SER A 70 -2.04 11.99 1.40
C SER A 70 -3.32 12.65 0.91
N ASP A 71 -3.41 13.95 1.18
CA ASP A 71 -4.39 14.91 0.64
C ASP A 71 -4.23 15.16 -0.87
N LYS A 72 -3.08 14.81 -1.45
CA LYS A 72 -2.77 14.95 -2.88
C LYS A 72 -3.25 13.77 -3.72
N ILE A 73 -3.69 12.69 -3.10
CA ILE A 73 -4.15 11.48 -3.76
C ILE A 73 -5.62 11.30 -3.39
N ASN A 74 -6.49 11.27 -4.39
CA ASN A 74 -7.93 11.19 -4.14
C ASN A 74 -8.51 9.81 -4.47
N ASN A 75 -8.07 9.20 -5.58
CA ASN A 75 -8.72 8.01 -6.15
C ASN A 75 -7.74 6.88 -6.46
N LYS A 76 -6.51 6.93 -5.93
CA LYS A 76 -5.46 5.95 -6.20
C LYS A 76 -4.80 5.46 -4.93
N PHE A 77 -4.30 4.23 -5.00
CA PHE A 77 -3.46 3.58 -4.03
C PHE A 77 -2.04 3.58 -4.57
N ILE A 78 -1.05 3.93 -3.75
CA ILE A 78 0.36 3.79 -4.13
C ILE A 78 1.00 2.70 -3.27
N LEU A 79 1.55 1.70 -3.93
CA LEU A 79 2.38 0.66 -3.33
C LEU A 79 3.83 0.96 -3.61
N CYS A 80 4.60 1.17 -2.56
CA CYS A 80 6.05 1.14 -2.60
C CYS A 80 6.56 -0.11 -1.87
N SER A 81 7.37 -0.91 -2.56
CA SER A 81 8.03 -2.09 -1.98
C SER A 81 9.54 -1.91 -1.97
N LYS A 82 10.18 -2.19 -0.84
CA LYS A 82 11.64 -2.21 -0.67
C LYS A 82 12.18 -3.62 -0.42
#